data_AF-A0ABD4XUU9-F1
#
_entry.id   AF-A0ABD4XUU9-F1
#
_cell.length_a   1.000
_cell.length_b   1.000
_cell.length_c   1.000
_cell.angle_alpha   90.00
_cell.angle_beta   90.00
_cell.angle_gamma   90.00
#
_symmetry.space_group_name_H-M   'P 1'
#
loop_
_entity.id
_entity.type
_entity.pdbx_description
1 polymer ?
#
loop_
_entity_poly.entity_id
_entity_poly.type
_entity_poly.pdbx_seq_one_letter_code
_entity_poly.pdbx_strand_id
1 'polypeptide(L)'
;MGAAGRMTSGPKRPWGSWVVASIPELEPEQLHEHRSSYHARMGHAGKEQNMSTGAVFAGIDVSKAYLDVAVRPEEIEWRSSNTDAGAKEVAARLKELDPDLVVLEATGGMEIPVASVLAILDVPVVVVNPRQVRDFAKSTGRLAKTDALDARVLAHFAEAVHPEPRTLPDEQARQLSALLSRRRQLGEMLTAERNRLQSADSTVRRRLKVHIRWLERELSDIDDDLNNAIKESPLWRVKDDILKSVPGIGPIVSITLLSELPELGQLNRKQIAALAGVAPLNRDSGTLAGRRTVWGGR
;
A
#
# COMPACT_ATOMS: atom_id res chain seq x y z
N MET A 1 55.36 -36.61 -18.76
CA MET A 1 55.33 -35.76 -17.54
C MET A 1 54.26 -34.69 -17.75
N GLY A 2 53.18 -34.51 -16.99
CA GLY A 2 52.49 -35.23 -15.92
C GLY A 2 51.09 -34.60 -15.86
N ALA A 3 50.05 -35.40 -16.11
CA ALA A 3 48.97 -35.73 -15.17
C ALA A 3 47.82 -34.68 -15.10
N ALA A 4 46.67 -35.11 -15.64
CA ALA A 4 45.38 -34.47 -15.60
C ALA A 4 44.78 -34.47 -14.19
N GLY A 5 44.19 -33.34 -13.76
CA GLY A 5 43.39 -33.23 -12.55
C GLY A 5 41.92 -32.99 -12.86
N ARG A 6 41.09 -34.04 -12.77
CA ARG A 6 39.62 -33.94 -12.71
C ARG A 6 39.22 -33.34 -11.38
N MET A 7 38.42 -32.28 -11.38
CA MET A 7 37.69 -31.87 -10.17
C MET A 7 36.46 -32.75 -10.01
N THR A 8 36.55 -33.67 -9.06
CA THR A 8 35.47 -34.55 -8.62
C THR A 8 34.50 -33.80 -7.71
N SER A 9 33.21 -34.05 -7.92
CA SER A 9 32.09 -33.67 -7.04
C SER A 9 32.28 -34.21 -5.62
N GLY A 10 32.41 -33.30 -4.64
CA GLY A 10 32.36 -33.60 -3.20
C GLY A 10 30.92 -33.61 -2.65
N PRO A 11 30.69 -34.18 -1.45
CA PRO A 11 29.44 -34.84 -1.08
C PRO A 11 28.31 -33.89 -0.69
N LYS A 12 27.08 -34.27 -1.08
CA LYS A 12 25.82 -33.72 -0.57
C LYS A 12 25.75 -33.95 0.94
N ARG A 13 25.74 -32.86 1.72
CA ARG A 13 25.48 -32.93 3.17
C ARG A 13 23.98 -33.14 3.42
N PRO A 14 23.60 -34.02 4.37
CA PRO A 14 22.21 -34.31 4.68
C PRO A 14 21.56 -33.12 5.40
N TRP A 15 20.26 -32.95 5.15
CA TRP A 15 19.41 -32.00 5.85
C TRP A 15 19.29 -32.45 7.31
N GLY A 16 20.02 -31.77 8.19
CA GLY A 16 19.92 -31.95 9.64
C GLY A 16 18.73 -31.17 10.18
N SER A 17 17.84 -31.87 10.86
CA SER A 17 16.71 -31.33 11.59
C SER A 17 17.18 -30.36 12.68
N TRP A 18 16.65 -29.14 12.66
CA TRP A 18 16.64 -28.29 13.85
C TRP A 18 15.26 -28.38 14.48
N VAL A 19 15.24 -28.99 15.65
CA VAL A 19 14.12 -29.04 16.58
C VAL A 19 13.82 -27.60 16.99
N VAL A 20 12.71 -27.05 16.50
CA VAL A 20 12.12 -25.84 17.07
C VAL A 20 11.23 -26.30 18.21
N ALA A 21 11.49 -25.80 19.41
CA ALA A 21 10.70 -26.06 20.60
C ALA A 21 9.22 -25.72 20.35
N SER A 22 8.36 -26.67 20.71
CA SER A 22 6.90 -26.60 20.59
C SER A 22 6.35 -25.38 21.33
N ILE A 23 5.75 -24.45 20.58
CA ILE A 23 4.88 -23.40 21.12
C ILE A 23 3.50 -24.05 21.35
N PRO A 24 2.90 -23.93 22.55
CA PRO A 24 1.60 -24.56 22.81
C PRO A 24 0.50 -23.97 21.92
N GLU A 25 -0.22 -24.88 21.27
CA GLU A 25 -1.39 -24.66 20.43
C GLU A 25 -2.54 -24.17 21.34
N LEU A 26 -2.96 -22.92 21.17
CA LEU A 26 -4.13 -22.37 21.87
C LEU A 26 -5.35 -22.51 20.95
N GLU A 27 -6.21 -23.47 21.31
CA GLU A 27 -7.51 -23.75 20.69
C GLU A 27 -8.52 -22.58 20.93
N PRO A 28 -9.29 -22.10 19.93
CA PRO A 28 -10.18 -20.94 20.09
C PRO A 28 -11.54 -21.20 20.78
N GLU A 29 -11.72 -22.27 21.55
CA GLU A 29 -13.04 -22.60 22.15
C GLU A 29 -13.19 -22.30 23.66
N GLN A 30 -12.35 -21.42 24.25
CA GLN A 30 -12.52 -21.04 25.66
C GLN A 30 -12.29 -19.55 25.93
N LEU A 31 -13.26 -18.70 25.55
CA LEU A 31 -13.58 -17.50 26.33
C LEU A 31 -15.10 -17.26 26.36
N HIS A 32 -15.58 -17.12 27.58
CA HIS A 32 -16.97 -17.14 28.02
C HIS A 32 -17.85 -16.02 27.46
N GLU A 33 -19.14 -16.38 27.33
CA GLU A 33 -20.29 -15.50 27.10
C GLU A 33 -20.25 -14.23 27.95
N HIS A 34 -20.27 -13.06 27.30
CA HIS A 34 -20.85 -11.85 27.88
C HIS A 34 -22.15 -11.54 27.14
N ARG A 35 -23.23 -12.24 27.52
CA ARG A 35 -24.60 -11.84 27.19
C ARG A 35 -24.93 -10.59 28.01
N SER A 36 -24.70 -9.41 27.44
CA SER A 36 -25.30 -8.19 27.98
C SER A 36 -26.75 -8.10 27.50
N SER A 37 -27.66 -8.40 28.41
CA SER A 37 -29.10 -8.34 28.26
C SER A 37 -29.58 -6.89 28.15
N TYR A 38 -30.09 -6.48 26.99
CA TYR A 38 -30.91 -5.26 26.91
C TYR A 38 -32.33 -5.58 27.37
N HIS A 39 -32.61 -5.21 28.62
CA HIS A 39 -33.96 -5.17 29.18
C HIS A 39 -34.78 -4.10 28.46
N ALA A 40 -35.90 -4.50 27.89
CA ALA A 40 -36.98 -3.61 27.50
C ALA A 40 -37.57 -2.94 28.75
N ARG A 41 -37.66 -1.61 28.74
CA ARG A 41 -38.55 -0.85 29.64
C ARG A 41 -39.36 0.14 28.81
N MET A 42 -40.67 -0.04 28.84
CA MET A 42 -41.67 0.92 28.37
C MET A 42 -41.65 2.19 29.22
N GLY A 43 -41.87 3.33 28.56
CA GLY A 43 -42.59 4.49 29.11
C GLY A 43 -41.74 5.71 29.47
N HIS A 44 -41.68 6.71 28.60
CA HIS A 44 -42.45 7.96 28.74
C HIS A 44 -42.13 8.94 27.60
N ALA A 45 -43.17 9.64 27.15
CA ALA A 45 -43.15 10.57 26.03
C ALA A 45 -42.43 11.87 26.39
N GLY A 46 -41.32 12.14 25.71
CA GLY A 46 -40.64 13.43 25.65
C GLY A 46 -40.03 13.57 24.25
N LYS A 47 -40.28 14.69 23.59
CA LYS A 47 -39.73 15.00 22.26
C LYS A 47 -38.20 15.11 22.37
N GLU A 48 -37.48 14.07 21.97
CA GLU A 48 -36.04 14.15 21.70
C GLU A 48 -35.80 14.02 20.20
N GLN A 49 -35.04 14.98 19.68
CA GLN A 49 -34.56 14.97 18.31
C GLN A 49 -33.65 13.77 18.13
N ASN A 50 -33.99 12.94 17.15
CA ASN A 50 -33.35 11.69 16.83
C ASN A 50 -31.97 11.97 16.20
N MET A 51 -30.94 12.19 17.02
CA MET A 51 -29.54 12.08 16.59
C MET A 51 -29.34 10.62 16.18
N SER A 52 -29.27 10.35 14.88
CA SER A 52 -29.07 8.99 14.37
C SER A 52 -27.72 8.47 14.84
N THR A 53 -27.75 7.46 15.70
CA THR A 53 -26.62 6.59 16.07
C THR A 53 -26.31 5.62 14.92
N GLY A 54 -26.15 6.17 13.72
CA GLY A 54 -25.74 5.45 12.51
C GLY A 54 -24.27 5.69 12.25
N ALA A 55 -23.55 4.65 11.82
CA ALA A 55 -22.15 4.76 11.46
C ALA A 55 -21.96 5.80 10.33
N VAL A 56 -20.93 6.64 10.46
CA VAL A 56 -20.64 7.76 9.56
C VAL A 56 -19.41 7.41 8.70
N PHE A 57 -19.59 7.49 7.38
CA PHE A 57 -18.55 7.16 6.40
C PHE A 57 -18.27 8.34 5.50
N ALA A 58 -17.00 8.61 5.24
CA ALA A 58 -16.60 9.68 4.33
C ALA A 58 -15.72 9.18 3.19
N GLY A 59 -15.81 9.86 2.06
CA GLY A 59 -14.95 9.67 0.90
C GLY A 59 -14.34 11.01 0.49
N ILE A 60 -13.05 11.02 0.20
CA ILE A 60 -12.35 12.21 -0.29
C ILE A 60 -11.70 11.88 -1.63
N ASP A 61 -12.17 12.55 -2.69
CA ASP A 61 -11.46 12.59 -3.96
C ASP A 61 -10.43 13.73 -3.96
N VAL A 62 -9.21 13.42 -4.42
CA VAL A 62 -8.06 14.32 -4.35
C VAL A 62 -7.61 14.68 -5.75
N SER A 63 -7.88 15.93 -6.14
CA SER A 63 -7.41 16.51 -7.40
C SER A 63 -6.25 17.49 -7.15
N LYS A 64 -5.64 18.00 -8.23
CA LYS A 64 -4.55 18.98 -8.13
C LYS A 64 -4.94 20.27 -7.41
N ALA A 65 -6.20 20.68 -7.52
CA ALA A 65 -6.66 21.99 -7.01
C ALA A 65 -7.60 21.87 -5.81
N TYR A 66 -8.30 20.74 -5.67
CA TYR A 66 -9.41 20.60 -4.74
C TYR A 66 -9.44 19.24 -4.04
N LEU A 67 -10.05 19.25 -2.87
CA LEU A 67 -10.45 18.10 -2.07
C LEU A 67 -11.98 18.06 -2.08
N ASP A 68 -12.55 17.07 -2.76
CA ASP A 68 -13.99 16.85 -2.81
C ASP A 68 -14.37 15.83 -1.75
N VAL A 69 -15.22 16.21 -0.81
CA VAL A 69 -15.60 15.37 0.32
C VAL A 69 -17.09 15.04 0.24
N ALA A 70 -17.42 13.78 0.45
CA ALA A 70 -18.78 13.31 0.61
C ALA A 70 -18.90 12.47 1.89
N VAL A 71 -19.98 12.64 2.63
CA VAL A 71 -20.26 11.92 3.88
C VAL A 71 -21.61 11.23 3.79
N ARG A 72 -21.68 10.02 4.32
CA ARG A 72 -22.87 9.18 4.42
C ARG A 72 -23.08 8.77 5.88
N PRO A 73 -24.33 8.58 6.33
CA PRO A 73 -25.57 8.61 5.55
C PRO A 73 -26.16 10.02 5.34
N GLU A 74 -25.61 11.05 5.96
CA GLU A 74 -26.19 12.41 5.98
C GLU A 74 -26.16 13.16 4.63
N GLU A 75 -25.53 12.58 3.60
CA GLU A 75 -25.38 13.15 2.25
C GLU A 75 -24.77 14.56 2.25
N ILE A 76 -23.87 14.82 3.20
CA ILE A 76 -23.11 16.07 3.27
C ILE A 76 -22.01 16.04 2.20
N GLU A 77 -21.92 17.11 1.41
CA GLU A 77 -20.86 17.29 0.43
C GLU A 77 -20.25 18.69 0.56
N TRP A 78 -18.92 18.78 0.46
CA TRP A 78 -18.24 20.06 0.33
C TRP A 78 -16.94 19.92 -0.43
N ARG A 79 -16.39 21.06 -0.81
CA ARG A 79 -15.11 21.18 -1.50
C ARG A 79 -14.20 22.14 -0.76
N SER A 80 -12.96 21.71 -0.53
CA SER A 80 -11.87 22.55 -0.01
C SER A 80 -10.73 22.64 -1.02
N SER A 81 -9.83 23.61 -0.86
CA SER A 81 -8.62 23.70 -1.69
C SER A 81 -7.63 22.58 -1.33
N ASN A 82 -6.90 22.04 -2.32
CA ASN A 82 -5.80 21.13 -2.06
C ASN A 82 -4.54 21.91 -1.64
N THR A 83 -4.57 22.39 -0.40
CA THR A 83 -3.47 23.11 0.28
C THR A 83 -3.39 22.64 1.73
N ASP A 84 -2.29 22.94 2.42
CA ASP A 84 -2.15 22.62 3.86
C ASP A 84 -3.30 23.19 4.71
N ALA A 85 -3.78 24.39 4.36
CA ALA A 85 -4.92 25.01 5.03
C ALA A 85 -6.23 24.26 4.74
N GLY A 86 -6.46 23.89 3.49
CA GLY A 86 -7.65 23.13 3.10
C GLY A 86 -7.68 21.70 3.65
N ALA A 87 -6.52 21.03 3.74
CA ALA A 87 -6.43 19.71 4.37
C ALA A 87 -6.75 19.77 5.87
N LYS A 88 -6.27 20.80 6.59
CA LYS A 88 -6.62 21.04 8.00
C LYS A 88 -8.09 21.36 8.17
N GLU A 89 -8.67 22.16 7.28
CA GLU A 89 -10.10 22.45 7.27
C GLU A 89 -10.93 21.16 7.12
N VAL A 90 -10.61 20.32 6.13
CA VAL A 90 -11.29 19.04 5.90
C VAL A 90 -11.19 18.14 7.13
N ALA A 91 -9.99 18.02 7.70
CA ALA A 91 -9.78 17.16 8.86
C ALA A 91 -10.48 17.67 10.12
N ALA A 92 -10.53 18.99 10.35
CA ALA A 92 -11.28 19.58 11.47
C ALA A 92 -12.78 19.32 11.34
N ARG A 93 -13.36 19.56 10.15
CA ARG A 93 -14.78 19.30 9.88
C ARG A 93 -15.14 17.83 10.00
N LEU A 94 -14.30 16.94 9.46
CA LEU A 94 -14.52 15.49 9.62
C LEU A 94 -14.42 15.07 11.07
N LYS A 95 -13.50 15.62 11.86
CA LYS A 95 -13.41 15.31 13.29
C LYS A 95 -14.66 15.71 14.07
N GLU A 96 -15.34 16.80 13.70
CA GLU A 96 -16.63 17.19 14.28
C GLU A 96 -17.76 16.23 13.93
N LEU A 97 -17.68 15.55 12.78
CA LEU A 97 -18.65 14.55 12.32
C LEU A 97 -18.38 13.14 12.86
N ASP A 98 -17.25 12.94 13.56
CA ASP A 98 -16.83 11.67 14.17
C ASP A 98 -17.01 10.42 13.27
N PRO A 99 -16.39 10.40 12.07
CA PRO A 99 -16.59 9.31 11.12
C PRO A 99 -15.93 8.01 11.61
N ASP A 100 -16.65 6.90 11.43
CA ASP A 100 -16.11 5.56 11.61
C ASP A 100 -14.96 5.27 10.63
N LEU A 101 -15.06 5.80 9.40
CA LEU A 101 -14.04 5.60 8.37
C LEU A 101 -14.09 6.65 7.26
N VAL A 102 -12.91 7.16 6.91
CA VAL A 102 -12.65 8.02 5.75
C VAL A 102 -11.83 7.25 4.71
N VAL A 103 -12.28 7.24 3.45
CA VAL A 103 -11.57 6.59 2.34
C VAL A 103 -11.07 7.61 1.32
N LEU A 104 -9.79 7.47 0.93
CA LEU A 104 -9.15 8.19 -0.16
C LEU A 104 -8.70 7.22 -1.25
N GLU A 105 -8.79 7.62 -2.52
CA GLU A 105 -8.15 6.89 -3.60
C GLU A 105 -6.66 7.27 -3.72
N ALA A 106 -5.79 6.30 -4.02
CA ALA A 106 -4.39 6.58 -4.32
C ALA A 106 -4.23 7.28 -5.69
N THR A 107 -3.85 8.56 -5.71
CA THR A 107 -3.74 9.40 -6.92
C THR A 107 -2.33 9.93 -7.08
N GLY A 108 -1.36 9.01 -7.20
CA GLY A 108 0.03 9.37 -7.50
C GLY A 108 0.73 10.17 -6.38
N GLY A 109 0.25 10.07 -5.14
CA GLY A 109 0.86 10.67 -3.95
C GLY A 109 0.22 11.98 -3.49
N MET A 110 -0.75 12.54 -4.23
CA MET A 110 -1.46 13.76 -3.83
C MET A 110 -2.34 13.56 -2.59
N GLU A 111 -2.77 12.33 -2.34
CA GLU A 111 -3.56 11.91 -1.19
C GLU A 111 -2.76 11.88 0.12
N ILE A 112 -1.42 11.77 0.05
CA ILE A 112 -0.56 11.55 1.21
C ILE A 112 -0.63 12.71 2.22
N PRO A 113 -0.53 14.00 1.82
CA PRO A 113 -0.64 15.11 2.77
C PRO A 113 -1.99 15.13 3.50
N VAL A 114 -3.09 14.88 2.77
CA VAL A 114 -4.45 14.88 3.34
C VAL A 114 -4.62 13.73 4.32
N ALA A 115 -4.23 12.52 3.92
CA ALA A 115 -4.29 11.35 4.79
C ALA A 115 -3.45 11.58 6.07
N SER A 116 -2.25 12.15 5.92
CA SER A 116 -1.35 12.46 7.05
C SER A 116 -2.00 13.40 8.06
N VAL A 117 -2.64 14.49 7.61
CA VAL A 117 -3.33 15.42 8.48
C VAL A 117 -4.51 14.76 9.20
N LEU A 118 -5.28 13.91 8.50
CA LEU A 118 -6.38 13.16 9.10
C LEU A 118 -5.90 12.23 10.21
N ALA A 119 -4.85 11.45 9.98
CA ALA A 119 -4.32 10.54 10.98
C ALA A 119 -3.70 11.28 12.19
N ILE A 120 -3.01 12.42 11.97
CA ILE A 120 -2.49 13.25 13.07
C ILE A 120 -3.61 13.77 13.98
N LEU A 121 -4.81 13.98 13.43
CA LEU A 121 -5.99 14.41 14.18
C LEU A 121 -6.85 13.25 14.67
N ASP A 122 -6.35 12.01 14.61
CA ASP A 122 -7.02 10.77 15.01
C ASP A 122 -8.32 10.50 14.23
N VAL A 123 -8.42 10.99 12.99
CA VAL A 123 -9.54 10.66 12.09
C VAL A 123 -9.24 9.33 11.39
N PRO A 124 -10.11 8.30 11.49
CA PRO A 124 -9.87 6.99 10.89
C PRO A 124 -9.81 7.08 9.37
N VAL A 125 -8.66 6.79 8.76
CA VAL A 125 -8.43 7.01 7.33
C VAL A 125 -7.77 5.82 6.65
N VAL A 126 -8.24 5.49 5.44
CA VAL A 126 -7.68 4.46 4.56
C VAL A 126 -7.46 5.01 3.16
N VAL A 127 -6.25 4.80 2.63
CA VAL A 127 -5.96 4.97 1.20
C VAL A 127 -6.18 3.64 0.48
N VAL A 128 -7.11 3.61 -0.48
CA VAL A 128 -7.49 2.42 -1.24
C VAL A 128 -6.93 2.43 -2.66
N ASN A 129 -6.84 1.24 -3.26
CA ASN A 129 -6.39 1.08 -4.63
C ASN A 129 -7.47 1.58 -5.62
N PRO A 130 -7.15 2.48 -6.56
CA PRO A 130 -8.01 2.94 -7.65
C PRO A 130 -8.83 1.85 -8.34
N ARG A 131 -8.22 0.68 -8.53
CA ARG A 131 -8.87 -0.45 -9.22
C ARG A 131 -10.06 -0.98 -8.43
N GLN A 132 -9.95 -1.06 -7.10
CA GLN A 132 -11.02 -1.57 -6.24
C GLN A 132 -12.22 -0.62 -6.26
N VAL A 133 -11.97 0.68 -6.10
CA VAL A 133 -12.99 1.73 -6.17
C VAL A 133 -13.68 1.71 -7.54
N ARG A 134 -12.89 1.60 -8.61
CA ARG A 134 -13.42 1.56 -9.98
C ARG A 134 -14.27 0.32 -10.25
N ASP A 135 -13.86 -0.85 -9.78
CA ASP A 135 -14.63 -2.08 -9.97
C ASP A 135 -15.91 -2.05 -9.12
N PHE A 136 -15.87 -1.45 -7.93
CA PHE A 136 -17.06 -1.16 -7.12
C PHE A 136 -18.02 -0.18 -7.82
N ALA A 137 -17.52 0.92 -8.38
CA ALA A 137 -18.32 1.91 -9.13
C ALA A 137 -19.08 1.27 -10.31
N LYS A 138 -18.40 0.38 -11.06
CA LYS A 138 -19.03 -0.38 -12.14
C LYS A 138 -20.14 -1.29 -11.62
N SER A 139 -19.90 -2.00 -10.51
CA SER A 139 -20.88 -2.92 -9.93
C SER A 139 -22.14 -2.20 -9.41
N THR A 140 -22.01 -0.94 -9.01
CA THR A 140 -23.09 -0.10 -8.49
C THR A 140 -23.77 0.76 -9.58
N GLY A 141 -23.40 0.59 -10.86
CA GLY A 141 -24.06 1.25 -12.00
C GLY A 141 -23.71 2.73 -12.18
N ARG A 142 -22.68 3.25 -11.51
CA ARG A 142 -22.23 4.65 -11.65
C ARG A 142 -21.20 4.76 -12.77
N LEU A 143 -21.64 5.24 -13.94
CA LEU A 143 -20.82 5.38 -15.16
C LEU A 143 -20.39 6.82 -15.48
N ALA A 144 -20.99 7.82 -14.84
CA ALA A 144 -20.64 9.22 -15.04
C ALA A 144 -19.43 9.61 -14.16
N LYS A 145 -18.49 10.39 -14.73
CA LYS A 145 -17.29 10.90 -14.04
C LYS A 145 -17.44 12.37 -13.70
N THR A 146 -17.57 12.69 -12.42
CA THR A 146 -17.36 14.05 -11.89
C THR A 146 -16.66 13.91 -10.55
N ASP A 147 -15.80 14.84 -10.17
CA ASP A 147 -15.03 14.76 -8.90
C ASP A 147 -15.95 14.52 -7.67
N ALA A 148 -17.12 15.18 -7.60
CA ALA A 148 -18.12 14.96 -6.53
C ALA A 148 -18.84 13.59 -6.59
N LEU A 149 -18.88 12.95 -7.76
CA LEU A 149 -19.37 11.57 -7.89
C LEU A 149 -18.32 10.59 -7.34
N ASP A 150 -17.04 10.87 -7.60
CA ASP A 150 -15.94 10.02 -7.16
C ASP A 150 -15.83 10.04 -5.62
N ALA A 151 -15.94 11.20 -4.97
CA ALA A 151 -16.03 11.30 -3.51
C ALA A 151 -17.21 10.51 -2.91
N ARG A 152 -18.40 10.57 -3.52
CA ARG A 152 -19.56 9.77 -3.11
C ARG A 152 -19.37 8.26 -3.30
N VAL A 153 -18.69 7.86 -4.37
CA VAL A 153 -18.35 6.45 -4.60
C VAL A 153 -17.40 5.97 -3.51
N LEU A 154 -16.43 6.78 -3.11
CA LEU A 154 -15.51 6.47 -2.02
C LEU A 154 -16.23 6.35 -0.67
N ALA A 155 -17.15 7.26 -0.34
CA ALA A 155 -17.94 7.20 0.89
C ALA A 155 -18.81 5.93 0.93
N HIS A 156 -19.43 5.57 -0.20
CA HIS A 156 -20.22 4.35 -0.32
C HIS A 156 -19.34 3.08 -0.30
N PHE A 157 -18.13 3.15 -0.84
CA PHE A 157 -17.16 2.06 -0.73
C PHE A 157 -16.74 1.83 0.73
N ALA A 158 -16.51 2.90 1.49
CA ALA A 158 -16.21 2.84 2.91
C ALA A 158 -17.32 2.13 3.70
N GLU A 159 -18.58 2.54 3.47
CA GLU A 159 -19.78 1.95 4.07
C GLU A 159 -20.01 0.48 3.66
N ALA A 160 -19.74 0.11 2.40
CA ALA A 160 -20.06 -1.23 1.91
C ALA A 160 -18.95 -2.26 2.15
N VAL A 161 -17.68 -1.83 2.08
CA VAL A 161 -16.51 -2.72 2.10
C VAL A 161 -15.81 -2.71 3.46
N HIS A 162 -15.90 -1.60 4.21
CA HIS A 162 -15.19 -1.41 5.49
C HIS A 162 -13.71 -1.82 5.41
N PRO A 163 -12.91 -1.24 4.50
CA PRO A 163 -11.51 -1.61 4.40
C PRO A 163 -10.80 -1.33 5.72
N GLU A 164 -9.95 -2.27 6.15
CA GLU A 164 -9.21 -2.12 7.41
C GLU A 164 -8.29 -0.89 7.35
N PRO A 165 -8.32 -0.01 8.38
CA PRO A 165 -7.35 1.06 8.60
C PRO A 165 -5.92 0.55 8.50
N ARG A 166 -5.22 0.91 7.41
CA ARG A 166 -3.76 0.78 7.36
C ARG A 166 -3.16 1.98 8.06
N THR A 167 -2.28 1.71 9.03
CA THR A 167 -1.45 2.75 9.63
C THR A 167 -0.71 3.49 8.53
N LEU A 168 -0.79 4.82 8.51
CA LEU A 168 -0.02 5.60 7.56
C LEU A 168 1.47 5.31 7.71
N PRO A 169 2.21 5.24 6.59
CA PRO A 169 3.66 5.09 6.67
C PRO A 169 4.23 6.26 7.46
N ASP A 170 5.10 5.95 8.43
CA ASP A 170 5.85 6.97 9.15
C ASP A 170 6.70 7.80 8.17
N GLU A 171 7.20 8.96 8.62
CA GLU A 171 8.01 9.86 7.78
C GLU A 171 9.21 9.14 7.14
N GLN A 172 9.80 8.18 7.85
CA GLN A 172 10.93 7.39 7.39
C GLN A 172 10.53 6.48 6.21
N ALA A 173 9.40 5.78 6.32
CA ALA A 173 8.86 4.96 5.25
C ALA A 173 8.45 5.80 4.01
N ARG A 174 7.93 7.02 4.22
CA ARG A 174 7.62 7.94 3.11
C ARG A 174 8.87 8.39 2.37
N GLN A 175 9.92 8.78 3.08
CA GLN A 175 11.21 9.16 2.49
C GLN A 175 11.84 8.00 1.71
N LEU A 176 11.80 6.79 2.29
CA LEU A 176 12.31 5.58 1.64
C LEU A 176 11.56 5.27 0.33
N SER A 177 10.23 5.35 0.35
CA SER A 177 9.39 5.16 -0.83
C SER A 177 9.69 6.20 -1.92
N ALA A 178 9.89 7.46 -1.55
CA ALA A 178 10.27 8.51 -2.49
C ALA A 178 11.60 8.23 -3.18
N LEU A 179 12.62 7.79 -2.41
CA LEU A 179 13.93 7.41 -2.95
C LEU A 179 13.83 6.19 -3.89
N LEU A 180 13.07 5.15 -3.51
CA LEU A 180 12.84 3.97 -4.37
C LEU A 180 12.13 4.34 -5.68
N SER A 181 11.11 5.20 -5.61
CA SER A 181 10.41 5.72 -6.79
C SER A 181 11.36 6.47 -7.71
N ARG A 182 12.19 7.36 -7.15
CA ARG A 182 13.17 8.11 -7.91
C ARG A 182 14.23 7.21 -8.56
N ARG A 183 14.74 6.23 -7.82
CA ARG A 183 15.66 5.20 -8.33
C ARG A 183 15.10 4.49 -9.55
N ARG A 184 13.83 4.06 -9.48
CA ARG A 184 13.15 3.41 -10.60
C ARG A 184 13.08 4.33 -11.83
N GLN A 185 12.67 5.58 -11.65
CA GLN A 185 12.62 6.57 -12.73
C GLN A 185 13.98 6.76 -13.41
N LEU A 186 15.06 6.85 -12.64
CA LEU A 186 16.43 6.96 -13.16
C LEU A 186 16.87 5.71 -13.90
N GLY A 187 16.52 4.52 -13.41
CA GLY A 187 16.76 3.26 -14.11
C GLY A 187 16.04 3.18 -15.46
N GLU A 188 14.78 3.65 -15.52
CA GLU A 188 14.01 3.74 -16.76
C GLU A 188 14.64 4.74 -17.75
N MET A 189 15.03 5.92 -17.27
CA MET A 189 15.75 6.93 -18.08
C MET A 189 17.09 6.39 -18.60
N LEU A 190 17.88 5.73 -17.75
CA LEU A 190 19.16 5.15 -18.11
C LEU A 190 19.00 4.07 -19.19
N THR A 191 17.98 3.23 -19.06
CA THR A 191 17.65 2.22 -20.07
C THR A 191 17.27 2.88 -21.39
N ALA A 192 16.42 3.91 -21.36
CA ALA A 192 16.02 4.65 -22.54
C ALA A 192 17.23 5.31 -23.24
N GLU A 193 18.13 5.94 -22.49
CA GLU A 193 19.33 6.58 -23.04
C GLU A 193 20.33 5.58 -23.61
N ARG A 194 20.52 4.43 -22.95
CA ARG A 194 21.35 3.33 -23.47
C ARG A 194 20.78 2.77 -24.78
N ASN A 195 19.47 2.61 -24.87
CA ASN A 195 18.81 2.18 -26.11
C ASN A 195 19.00 3.21 -27.23
N ARG A 196 18.81 4.51 -26.94
CA ARG A 196 19.07 5.59 -27.91
C ARG A 196 20.52 5.60 -28.39
N LEU A 197 21.49 5.34 -27.51
CA LEU A 197 22.91 5.33 -27.85
C LEU A 197 23.27 4.26 -28.89
N GLN A 198 22.56 3.13 -28.93
CA GLN A 198 22.85 2.03 -29.86
C GLN A 198 22.72 2.46 -31.32
N SER A 199 21.69 3.24 -31.65
CA SER A 199 21.40 3.74 -33.00
C SER A 199 21.73 5.21 -33.22
N ALA A 200 22.45 5.83 -32.28
CA ALA A 200 22.74 7.27 -32.31
C ALA A 200 23.80 7.65 -33.36
N ASP A 201 23.50 8.71 -34.12
CA ASP A 201 24.47 9.39 -34.97
C ASP A 201 25.67 9.94 -34.17
N SER A 202 26.82 10.02 -34.82
CA SER A 202 28.08 10.51 -34.25
C SER A 202 27.95 11.89 -33.58
N THR A 203 27.11 12.77 -34.11
CA THR A 203 26.87 14.14 -33.64
C THR A 203 26.27 14.18 -32.23
N VAL A 204 25.35 13.26 -31.93
CA VAL A 204 24.63 13.22 -30.64
C VAL A 204 25.19 12.19 -29.65
N ARG A 205 25.96 11.21 -30.15
CA ARG A 205 26.54 10.11 -29.36
C ARG A 205 27.33 10.60 -28.14
N ARG A 206 28.10 11.68 -28.28
CA ARG A 206 28.85 12.28 -27.16
C ARG A 206 27.92 12.82 -26.07
N ARG A 207 26.81 13.48 -26.45
CA ARG A 207 25.84 14.03 -25.49
C ARG A 207 25.12 12.92 -24.72
N LEU A 208 24.70 11.87 -25.42
CA LEU A 208 24.08 10.69 -24.80
C LEU A 208 25.02 10.01 -23.79
N LYS A 209 26.31 9.84 -24.13
CA LYS A 209 27.31 9.29 -23.20
C LYS A 209 27.53 10.16 -21.96
N VAL A 210 27.42 11.48 -22.08
CA VAL A 210 27.49 12.38 -20.91
C VAL A 210 26.28 12.17 -20.01
N HIS A 211 25.08 12.11 -20.58
CA HIS A 211 23.85 11.91 -19.82
C HIS A 211 23.78 10.53 -19.15
N ILE A 212 24.18 9.47 -19.84
CA ILE A 212 24.30 8.12 -19.27
C ILE A 212 25.22 8.12 -18.05
N ARG A 213 26.41 8.75 -18.14
CA ARG A 213 27.34 8.84 -17.02
C ARG A 213 26.84 9.70 -15.85
N TRP A 214 25.92 10.62 -16.13
CA TRP A 214 25.25 11.39 -15.09
C TRP A 214 24.19 10.52 -14.40
N LEU A 215 23.33 9.85 -15.18
CA LEU A 215 22.31 8.92 -14.67
C LEU A 215 22.90 7.77 -13.86
N GLU A 216 24.03 7.22 -14.29
CA GLU A 216 24.75 6.16 -13.54
C GLU A 216 25.26 6.65 -12.20
N ARG A 217 25.75 7.90 -12.12
CA ARG A 217 26.19 8.50 -10.86
C ARG A 217 25.03 8.80 -9.94
N GLU A 218 24.01 9.47 -10.45
CA GLU A 218 22.80 9.77 -9.69
C GLU A 218 22.14 8.49 -9.13
N LEU A 219 22.12 7.40 -9.92
CA LEU A 219 21.60 6.12 -9.46
C LEU A 219 22.45 5.52 -8.33
N SER A 220 23.78 5.68 -8.40
CA SER A 220 24.70 5.26 -7.33
C SER A 220 24.47 6.06 -6.05
N ASP A 221 24.32 7.37 -6.16
CA ASP A 221 24.10 8.26 -5.02
C ASP A 221 22.80 7.89 -4.30
N ILE A 222 21.71 7.62 -5.04
CA ILE A 222 20.45 7.15 -4.45
C ILE A 222 20.57 5.75 -3.84
N ASP A 223 21.34 4.85 -4.46
CA ASP A 223 21.60 3.52 -3.88
C ASP A 223 22.32 3.66 -2.52
N ASP A 224 23.22 4.62 -2.37
CA ASP A 224 23.89 4.93 -1.10
C ASP A 224 22.93 5.56 -0.07
N ASP A 225 22.09 6.51 -0.47
CA ASP A 225 21.06 7.10 0.41
C ASP A 225 20.10 6.04 0.96
N LEU A 226 19.62 5.14 0.10
CA LEU A 226 18.76 4.03 0.50
C LEU A 226 19.45 3.08 1.50
N ASN A 227 20.72 2.77 1.25
CA ASN A 227 21.51 1.92 2.16
C ASN A 227 21.74 2.59 3.52
N ASN A 228 21.95 3.90 3.55
CA ASN A 228 22.14 4.66 4.78
C ASN A 228 20.85 4.72 5.61
N ALA A 229 19.70 4.94 4.97
CA ALA A 229 18.40 4.93 5.64
C ALA A 229 18.12 3.59 6.39
N ILE A 230 18.53 2.45 5.81
CA ILE A 230 18.41 1.15 6.49
C ILE A 230 19.38 1.03 7.68
N LYS A 231 20.63 1.49 7.53
CA LYS A 231 21.65 1.38 8.59
C LYS A 231 21.29 2.20 9.82
N GLU A 232 20.60 3.32 9.63
CA GLU A 232 20.16 4.21 10.71
C GLU A 232 19.02 3.62 11.55
N SER A 233 18.29 2.62 11.03
CA SER A 233 17.21 1.92 11.74
C SER A 233 17.64 0.53 12.20
N PRO A 234 17.85 0.31 13.53
CA PRO A 234 18.20 -1.02 14.06
C PRO A 234 17.17 -2.09 13.68
N LEU A 235 15.88 -1.73 13.66
CA LEU A 235 14.79 -2.65 13.32
C LEU A 235 14.85 -3.06 11.84
N TRP A 236 15.11 -2.11 10.93
CA TRP A 236 15.23 -2.43 9.51
C TRP A 236 16.49 -3.21 9.19
N ARG A 237 17.60 -2.92 9.87
CA ARG A 237 18.83 -3.68 9.71
C ARG A 237 18.66 -5.17 10.01
N VAL A 238 17.95 -5.51 11.09
CA VAL A 238 17.64 -6.91 11.41
C VAL A 238 16.81 -7.56 10.30
N LYS A 239 15.76 -6.87 9.82
CA LYS A 239 14.92 -7.41 8.74
C LYS A 239 15.69 -7.52 7.40
N ASP A 240 16.56 -6.56 7.11
CA ASP A 240 17.42 -6.53 5.93
C ASP A 240 18.41 -7.70 5.93
N ASP A 241 19.05 -7.98 7.06
CA ASP A 241 19.97 -9.12 7.22
C ASP A 241 19.23 -10.45 7.00
N ILE A 242 18.00 -10.59 7.52
CA ILE A 242 17.16 -11.78 7.30
C ILE A 242 16.82 -11.93 5.82
N LEU A 243 16.38 -10.86 5.15
CA LEU A 243 16.02 -10.91 3.72
C LEU A 243 17.23 -11.27 2.85
N LYS A 244 18.38 -10.62 3.09
CA LYS A 244 19.64 -10.87 2.35
C LYS A 244 20.22 -12.26 2.59
N SER A 245 19.79 -12.97 3.64
CA SER A 245 20.18 -14.38 3.86
C SER A 245 19.63 -15.33 2.79
N VAL A 246 18.58 -14.92 2.05
CA VAL A 246 18.00 -15.71 0.97
C VAL A 246 18.81 -15.54 -0.32
N PRO A 247 19.27 -16.63 -0.97
CA PRO A 247 20.00 -16.54 -2.23
C PRO A 247 19.22 -15.77 -3.30
N GLY A 248 19.86 -14.77 -3.89
CA GLY A 248 19.27 -13.92 -4.93
C GLY A 248 18.62 -12.63 -4.40
N ILE A 249 18.48 -12.45 -3.09
CA ILE A 249 18.04 -11.18 -2.50
C ILE A 249 19.26 -10.29 -2.24
N GLY A 250 19.47 -9.33 -3.13
CA GLY A 250 20.48 -8.27 -2.97
C GLY A 250 19.94 -7.06 -2.19
N PRO A 251 20.80 -6.05 -1.94
CA PRO A 251 20.43 -4.83 -1.22
C PRO A 251 19.14 -4.21 -1.72
N ILE A 252 19.08 -3.85 -3.00
CA ILE A 252 17.93 -3.17 -3.61
C ILE A 252 16.63 -3.96 -3.46
N VAL A 253 16.69 -5.28 -3.65
CA VAL A 253 15.51 -6.14 -3.51
C VAL A 253 15.05 -6.15 -2.05
N SER A 254 15.98 -6.28 -1.11
CA SER A 254 15.69 -6.20 0.32
C SER A 254 15.02 -4.87 0.70
N ILE A 255 15.59 -3.73 0.28
CA ILE A 255 15.03 -2.39 0.56
C ILE A 255 13.62 -2.27 -0.01
N THR A 256 13.43 -2.75 -1.25
CA THR A 256 12.14 -2.71 -1.91
C THR A 256 11.11 -3.55 -1.15
N LEU A 257 11.47 -4.76 -0.70
CA LEU A 257 10.59 -5.61 0.08
C LEU A 257 10.26 -5.01 1.46
N LEU A 258 11.21 -4.34 2.12
CA LEU A 258 10.97 -3.68 3.41
C LEU A 258 10.03 -2.47 3.28
N SER A 259 10.19 -1.69 2.21
CA SER A 259 9.38 -0.51 1.95
C SER A 259 8.00 -0.86 1.41
N GLU A 260 7.95 -1.72 0.40
CA GLU A 260 6.74 -2.04 -0.35
C GLU A 260 5.99 -3.24 0.23
N LEU A 261 6.58 -4.03 1.13
CA LEU A 261 5.91 -5.13 1.84
C LEU A 261 6.19 -5.11 3.36
N PRO A 262 5.78 -4.06 4.09
CA PRO A 262 6.00 -3.96 5.54
C PRO A 262 5.35 -5.11 6.33
N GLU A 263 4.35 -5.78 5.75
CA GLU A 263 3.64 -6.93 6.33
C GLU A 263 4.42 -8.25 6.25
N LEU A 264 5.62 -8.25 5.64
CA LEU A 264 6.50 -9.41 5.63
C LEU A 264 6.85 -9.85 7.06
N GLY A 265 6.57 -11.13 7.34
CA GLY A 265 6.72 -11.73 8.66
C GLY A 265 5.47 -11.65 9.55
N GLN A 266 4.46 -10.88 9.15
CA GLN A 266 3.14 -10.84 9.82
C GLN A 266 2.11 -11.66 9.05
N LEU A 267 2.07 -11.50 7.72
CA LEU A 267 1.14 -12.20 6.85
C LEU A 267 1.71 -13.52 6.34
N ASN A 268 0.81 -14.45 6.01
CA ASN A 268 1.21 -15.74 5.46
C ASN A 268 1.66 -15.61 3.99
N ARG A 269 2.37 -16.63 3.50
CA ARG A 269 2.93 -16.66 2.13
C ARG A 269 1.89 -16.42 1.01
N LYS A 270 0.64 -16.87 1.18
CA LYS A 270 -0.41 -16.70 0.17
C LYS A 270 -0.90 -15.26 0.13
N GLN A 271 -1.08 -14.65 1.29
CA GLN A 271 -1.45 -13.24 1.42
C GLN A 271 -0.36 -12.33 0.86
N ILE A 272 0.91 -12.59 1.19
CA ILE A 272 2.04 -11.83 0.62
C ILE A 272 2.12 -12.00 -0.90
N ALA A 273 1.96 -13.21 -1.42
CA ALA A 273 1.96 -13.43 -2.88
C ALA A 273 0.81 -12.70 -3.59
N ALA A 274 -0.36 -12.62 -2.96
CA ALA A 274 -1.50 -11.89 -3.50
C ALA A 274 -1.26 -10.37 -3.44
N LEU A 275 -0.71 -9.86 -2.34
CA LEU A 275 -0.33 -8.45 -2.19
C LEU A 275 0.72 -8.02 -3.21
N ALA A 276 1.75 -8.85 -3.43
CA ALA A 276 2.78 -8.61 -4.43
C ALA A 276 2.31 -8.82 -5.89
N GLY A 277 1.06 -9.25 -6.11
CA GLY A 277 0.50 -9.48 -7.45
C GLY A 277 1.09 -10.70 -8.18
N VAL A 278 1.75 -11.62 -7.45
CA VAL A 278 2.38 -12.82 -8.02
C VAL A 278 1.58 -14.10 -7.74
N ALA A 279 0.50 -14.02 -6.97
CA ALA A 279 -0.37 -15.17 -6.72
C ALA A 279 -1.22 -15.51 -7.96
N PRO A 280 -1.17 -16.75 -8.47
CA PRO A 280 -2.09 -17.20 -9.49
C PRO A 280 -3.49 -17.37 -8.90
N LEU A 281 -4.47 -16.68 -9.47
CA LEU A 281 -5.85 -16.68 -9.00
C LEU A 281 -6.74 -17.53 -9.92
N ASN A 282 -7.80 -18.09 -9.35
CA ASN A 282 -8.76 -18.95 -10.04
C ASN A 282 -9.69 -18.11 -10.92
N ARG A 283 -9.93 -18.55 -12.15
CA ARG A 283 -10.87 -17.91 -13.08
C ARG A 283 -12.00 -18.88 -13.42
N ASP A 284 -12.63 -19.38 -12.38
CA ASP A 284 -13.62 -20.44 -12.48
C ASP A 284 -15.03 -19.82 -12.37
N SER A 285 -15.96 -20.26 -13.21
CA SER A 285 -17.36 -19.81 -13.19
C SER A 285 -18.30 -20.95 -13.57
N GLY A 286 -19.16 -21.38 -12.65
CA GLY A 286 -20.07 -22.51 -12.89
C GLY A 286 -19.29 -23.77 -13.26
N THR A 287 -19.47 -24.26 -14.49
CA THR A 287 -18.76 -25.43 -15.04
C THR A 287 -17.43 -25.09 -15.74
N LEU A 288 -17.10 -23.80 -15.89
CA LEU A 288 -15.86 -23.37 -16.52
C LEU A 288 -14.71 -23.41 -15.52
N ALA A 289 -13.68 -24.23 -15.80
CA ALA A 289 -12.38 -24.17 -15.15
C ALA A 289 -11.40 -23.37 -16.03
N GLY A 290 -11.10 -22.14 -15.61
CA GLY A 290 -10.27 -21.22 -16.39
C GLY A 290 -8.78 -21.43 -16.16
N ARG A 291 -7.95 -20.96 -17.10
CA ARG A 291 -6.50 -20.89 -16.87
C ARG A 291 -6.23 -19.88 -15.75
N ARG A 292 -5.56 -20.35 -14.69
CA ARG A 292 -5.09 -19.47 -13.61
C ARG A 292 -4.10 -18.46 -14.17
N THR A 293 -4.32 -17.20 -13.84
CA THR A 293 -3.46 -16.08 -14.22
C THR A 293 -3.12 -15.28 -12.98
N VAL A 294 -2.02 -14.54 -13.02
CA VAL A 294 -1.74 -13.53 -11.99
C VAL A 294 -2.48 -12.25 -12.37
N TRP A 295 -3.22 -11.66 -11.44
CA TRP A 295 -3.82 -10.33 -11.58
C TRP A 295 -4.02 -9.69 -10.22
N GLY A 296 -4.07 -8.36 -10.19
CA GLY A 296 -4.16 -7.59 -8.95
C GLY A 296 -2.79 -7.30 -8.35
N GLY A 297 -2.73 -7.25 -7.01
CA GLY A 297 -1.59 -6.73 -6.26
C GLY A 297 -1.70 -5.23 -5.99
N ARG A 298 -0.82 -4.73 -5.13
CA ARG A 298 -0.53 -3.30 -4.99
C ARG A 298 0.55 -2.88 -5.99
#